data_AF-A0A3P7J4C4-F1
#
_entry.id   AF-A0A3P7J4C4-F1
#
_cell.length_a   1.000
_cell.length_b   1.000
_cell.length_c   1.000
_cell.angle_alpha   90.00
_cell.angle_beta   90.00
_cell.angle_gamma   90.00
#
_symmetry.space_group_name_H-M   'P 1'
#
loop_
_entity.id
_entity.type
_entity.pdbx_description
1 polymer ?
#
loop_
_entity_poly.entity_id
_entity_poly.type
_entity_poly.pdbx_seq_one_letter_code
_entity_poly.pdbx_strand_id
1 'polypeptide(L)'
;MKRRCVQPTGCGETLTATALWQVKRFSFGNSTNVIRPNFMKCNHWIEAPADKQIQWRVTYIENPECRFGCPLNAIEPKVGDDPRATNHRFVLQLLLWAK
;
A
#
# COMPACT_ATOMS: atom_id res chain seq x y z
N MET A 1 16.10 -5.95 -18.27
CA MET A 1 15.36 -4.66 -18.35
C MET A 1 14.10 -4.79 -17.50
N LYS A 2 14.07 -4.17 -16.30
CA LYS A 2 12.92 -4.30 -15.39
C LYS A 2 11.75 -3.50 -15.97
N ARG A 3 10.69 -4.18 -16.42
CA ARG A 3 9.54 -3.50 -17.05
C ARG A 3 8.91 -2.58 -16.00
N ARG A 4 8.85 -1.28 -16.26
CA ARG A 4 8.15 -0.34 -15.38
C ARG A 4 6.67 -0.75 -15.39
N CYS A 5 6.18 -1.27 -14.27
CA CYS A 5 4.77 -1.66 -14.16
C CYS A 5 3.92 -0.39 -14.37
N VAL A 6 2.97 -0.45 -15.29
CA VAL A 6 2.03 0.66 -15.51
C VAL A 6 1.22 0.81 -14.23
N GLN A 7 1.32 1.97 -13.58
CA GLN A 7 0.57 2.25 -12.37
C GLN A 7 -0.93 2.19 -12.69
N PRO A 8 -1.74 1.40 -11.97
CA PRO A 8 -3.17 1.32 -12.25
C PRO A 8 -3.86 2.68 -12.05
N THR A 9 -4.79 3.01 -12.94
CA THR A 9 -5.60 4.23 -12.83
C THR A 9 -6.42 4.23 -11.53
N GLY A 10 -6.45 5.37 -10.84
CA GLY A 10 -7.13 5.52 -9.56
C GLY A 10 -6.44 6.55 -8.68
N CYS A 11 -6.73 6.49 -7.37
CA CYS A 11 -5.99 7.22 -6.34
C CYS A 11 -4.62 6.58 -6.06
N GLY A 12 -3.68 7.35 -5.53
CA GLY A 12 -2.32 6.91 -5.20
C GLY A 12 -1.28 7.98 -5.54
N GLU A 13 -0.06 7.78 -5.05
CA GLU A 13 1.10 8.62 -5.40
C GLU A 13 2.36 7.75 -5.51
N THR A 14 3.35 8.22 -6.28
CA THR A 14 4.71 7.66 -6.25
C THR A 14 5.48 8.27 -5.09
N LEU A 15 6.14 7.41 -4.32
CA LEU A 15 6.89 7.70 -3.12
C LEU A 15 8.35 7.36 -3.34
N THR A 16 9.24 8.35 -3.30
CA THR A 16 10.69 8.08 -3.31
C THR A 16 11.16 7.80 -1.90
N ALA A 17 11.60 6.58 -1.64
CA ALA A 17 12.19 6.21 -0.36
C ALA A 17 13.60 6.81 -0.25
N THR A 18 13.93 7.35 0.93
CA THR A 18 15.25 7.92 1.23
C THR A 18 16.03 7.04 2.21
N ALA A 19 17.24 7.45 2.58
CA ALA A 19 18.06 6.80 3.62
C ALA A 19 17.58 7.07 5.07
N LEU A 20 16.48 7.80 5.24
CA LEU A 20 15.86 8.10 6.54
C LEU A 20 14.40 7.62 6.53
N TRP A 21 13.89 7.23 7.70
CA TRP A 21 12.48 6.89 7.87
C TRP A 21 11.57 8.07 7.52
N GLN A 22 10.65 7.84 6.58
CA GLN A 22 9.60 8.79 6.23
C GLN A 22 8.25 8.28 6.74
N VAL A 23 7.55 9.11 7.51
CA VAL A 23 6.18 8.85 7.94
C VAL A 23 5.23 9.38 6.87
N LYS A 24 4.40 8.50 6.31
CA LYS A 24 3.33 8.86 5.39
C LYS A 24 1.99 8.51 6.03
N ARG A 25 1.03 9.42 5.94
CA ARG A 25 -0.34 9.24 6.42
C ARG A 25 -1.28 9.35 5.23
N PHE A 26 -2.18 8.39 5.12
CA PHE A 26 -3.19 8.34 4.08
C PHE A 26 -4.56 8.10 4.73
N SER A 27 -5.59 8.70 4.15
CA SER A 27 -6.98 8.42 4.49
C SER A 27 -7.69 8.00 3.21
N PHE A 28 -8.51 6.95 3.30
CA PHE A 28 -9.17 6.30 2.18
C PHE A 28 -10.62 5.96 2.54
N GLY A 29 -11.47 5.82 1.52
CA GLY A 29 -12.87 5.47 1.70
C GLY A 29 -13.81 6.65 1.48
N ASN A 30 -15.00 6.57 2.07
CA ASN A 30 -16.09 7.52 1.92
C ASN A 30 -16.87 7.56 3.24
N SER A 31 -17.38 8.72 3.65
CA SER A 31 -18.11 8.91 4.91
C SER A 31 -19.45 8.17 5.02
N THR A 32 -19.94 7.53 3.95
CA THR A 32 -21.11 6.65 4.01
C THR A 32 -20.81 5.34 4.75
N ASN A 33 -21.51 5.07 5.85
CA ASN A 33 -21.46 3.80 6.60
C ASN A 33 -22.17 2.62 5.90
N VAL A 34 -22.06 2.52 4.58
CA VAL A 34 -22.73 1.50 3.75
C VAL A 34 -21.68 0.54 3.19
N ILE A 35 -21.85 -0.76 3.44
CA ILE A 35 -21.00 -1.82 2.86
C ILE A 35 -21.19 -1.81 1.34
N ARG A 36 -20.07 -1.83 0.59
CA ARG A 36 -20.07 -1.76 -0.87
C ARG A 36 -19.59 -3.09 -1.47
N PRO A 37 -20.15 -3.55 -2.61
CA PRO A 37 -19.70 -4.77 -3.27
C PRO A 37 -18.31 -4.64 -3.92
N ASN A 38 -17.82 -3.41 -4.11
CA ASN A 38 -16.54 -3.10 -4.74
C ASN A 38 -15.67 -2.25 -3.82
N PHE A 39 -14.38 -2.61 -3.73
CA PHE A 39 -13.37 -1.81 -3.04
C PHE A 39 -12.99 -0.56 -3.84
N MET A 40 -12.87 0.58 -3.16
CA MET A 40 -12.00 1.67 -3.62
C MET A 40 -10.55 1.18 -3.53
N LYS A 41 -9.76 1.35 -4.60
CA LYS A 41 -8.37 0.90 -4.66
C LYS A 41 -7.47 2.11 -4.90
N CYS A 42 -6.58 2.40 -3.96
CA CYS A 42 -5.50 3.36 -4.14
C CYS A 42 -4.15 2.63 -4.23
N ASN A 43 -3.37 2.92 -5.27
CA ASN A 43 -2.12 2.23 -5.57
C ASN A 43 -0.95 3.19 -5.38
N HIS A 44 -0.35 3.17 -4.18
CA HIS A 44 0.89 3.88 -3.91
C HIS A 44 2.08 3.05 -4.38
N TRP A 45 2.98 3.67 -5.15
CA TRP A 45 4.17 3.02 -5.66
C TRP A 45 5.40 3.55 -4.92
N ILE A 46 6.24 2.68 -4.39
CA ILE A 46 7.45 3.10 -3.66
C ILE A 46 8.67 2.79 -4.53
N GLU A 47 9.47 3.81 -4.80
CA GLU A 47 10.72 3.69 -5.57
C GLU A 47 11.91 3.75 -4.63
N ALA A 48 12.85 2.82 -4.83
CA ALA A 48 14.17 2.86 -4.21
C ALA A 48 15.11 3.71 -5.07
N PRO A 49 16.12 4.36 -4.47
CA PRO A 49 17.32 4.75 -5.19
C PRO A 49 17.97 3.54 -5.87
N ALA A 50 18.84 3.77 -6.86
CA ALA A 50 19.60 2.69 -7.50
C ALA A 50 20.36 1.86 -6.46
N ASP A 51 20.40 0.54 -6.68
CA ASP A 51 21.09 -0.45 -5.85
C ASP A 51 20.67 -0.49 -4.36
N LYS A 52 19.45 -0.05 -4.05
CA LYS A 52 18.86 -0.03 -2.70
C LYS A 52 17.59 -0.87 -2.59
N GLN A 53 17.31 -1.38 -1.38
CA GLN A 53 16.11 -2.17 -1.07
C GLN A 53 15.14 -1.39 -0.19
N ILE A 54 13.85 -1.38 -0.53
CA ILE A 54 12.83 -0.74 0.31
C ILE A 54 12.54 -1.62 1.54
N GLN A 55 12.86 -1.09 2.71
CA GLN A 55 12.21 -1.48 3.94
C GLN A 55 10.93 -0.64 4.11
N TRP A 56 9.84 -1.30 4.46
CA TRP A 56 8.60 -0.65 4.86
C TRP A 56 8.08 -1.30 6.15
N ARG A 57 7.32 -0.56 6.97
CA ARG A 57 6.89 -1.07 8.28
C ARG A 57 5.42 -0.85 8.65
N VAL A 58 4.94 -1.92 9.29
CA VAL A 58 3.89 -2.08 10.30
C VAL A 58 3.66 -0.95 11.33
N THR A 59 2.71 -0.04 11.16
CA THR A 59 2.23 0.91 12.21
C THR A 59 0.69 1.05 12.25
N TYR A 60 0.14 2.21 12.64
CA TYR A 60 -1.24 2.44 13.11
C TYR A 60 -2.34 2.52 12.03
N ILE A 61 -3.35 1.63 12.04
CA ILE A 61 -4.61 1.88 11.31
C ILE A 61 -5.68 2.40 12.25
N GLU A 62 -6.41 3.40 11.77
CA GLU A 62 -7.68 3.85 12.35
C GLU A 62 -8.81 2.93 11.86
N ASN A 63 -9.61 2.42 12.80
CA ASN A 63 -10.76 1.53 12.54
C ASN A 63 -10.45 0.30 11.64
N PRO A 64 -9.50 -0.58 12.00
CA PRO A 64 -9.22 -1.80 11.25
C PRO A 64 -10.35 -2.83 11.42
N GLU A 65 -11.00 -3.27 10.33
CA GLU A 65 -12.00 -4.35 10.40
C GLU A 65 -11.34 -5.73 10.29
N CYS A 66 -10.88 -6.25 11.44
CA CYS A 66 -10.21 -7.54 11.56
C CYS A 66 -11.17 -8.74 11.44
N ARG A 67 -11.86 -8.90 10.30
CA ARG A 67 -12.61 -10.13 9.94
C ARG A 67 -11.86 -11.00 8.96
N PHE A 68 -12.27 -12.27 8.83
CA PHE A 68 -11.71 -13.24 7.87
C PHE A 68 -11.55 -12.62 6.47
N GLY A 69 -10.32 -12.55 5.97
CA GLY A 69 -9.99 -12.01 4.64
C GLY A 69 -9.98 -10.47 4.51
N CYS A 70 -10.17 -9.72 5.60
CA CYS A 70 -10.22 -8.25 5.63
C CYS A 70 -11.23 -7.66 4.59
N PRO A 71 -12.54 -7.93 4.73
CA PRO A 71 -13.53 -7.70 3.68
C PRO A 71 -14.01 -6.24 3.54
N LEU A 72 -13.71 -5.35 4.50
CA LEU A 72 -14.13 -3.93 4.45
C LEU A 72 -12.96 -2.99 4.11
N ASN A 73 -11.83 -3.12 4.82
CA ASN A 73 -10.61 -2.35 4.59
C ASN A 73 -9.36 -3.25 4.73
N ALA A 74 -8.34 -2.99 3.91
CA ALA A 74 -7.09 -3.74 3.90
C ALA A 74 -5.97 -2.94 3.21
N ILE A 75 -4.72 -3.22 3.59
CA ILE A 75 -3.53 -2.88 2.81
C ILE A 75 -2.95 -4.18 2.23
N GLU A 76 -2.71 -4.20 0.92
CA GLU A 76 -2.11 -5.34 0.22
C GLU A 76 -0.74 -4.95 -0.36
N PRO A 77 0.39 -5.27 0.31
CA PRO A 77 1.71 -4.94 -0.18
C PRO A 77 2.05 -5.75 -1.43
N LYS A 78 2.38 -5.09 -2.53
CA LYS A 78 2.87 -5.76 -3.75
C LYS A 78 4.40 -5.80 -3.73
N VAL A 79 4.95 -6.94 -3.32
CA VAL A 79 6.41 -7.22 -3.36
C VAL A 79 6.68 -8.35 -4.35
N GLY A 80 7.32 -8.03 -5.47
CA GLY A 80 7.60 -8.98 -6.56
C GLY A 80 7.41 -8.37 -7.96
N ASP A 81 7.78 -9.12 -9.00
CA ASP A 81 7.75 -8.66 -10.38
C ASP A 81 6.40 -8.87 -11.10
N ASP A 82 5.48 -9.69 -10.56
CA ASP A 82 4.10 -9.81 -11.06
C ASP A 82 3.11 -9.02 -10.17
N PRO A 83 2.61 -7.86 -10.60
CA PRO A 83 1.67 -7.06 -9.82
C PRO A 83 0.29 -7.72 -9.66
N ARG A 84 -0.02 -8.77 -10.44
CA ARG A 84 -1.29 -9.52 -10.37
C ARG A 84 -1.31 -10.53 -9.23
N ALA A 85 -0.15 -10.98 -8.76
CA ALA A 85 -0.05 -11.94 -7.66
C ALA A 85 -0.68 -11.34 -6.38
N THR A 86 -1.72 -12.00 -5.85
CA THR A 86 -2.35 -11.59 -4.58
C THR A 86 -1.38 -11.87 -3.44
N ASN A 87 -1.07 -10.82 -2.67
CA ASN A 87 -0.22 -10.94 -1.49
C ASN A 87 -1.07 -10.91 -0.21
N HIS A 88 -0.44 -11.21 0.93
CA HIS A 88 -1.13 -11.20 2.22
C HIS A 88 -1.69 -9.79 2.51
N ARG A 89 -2.95 -9.74 2.92
CA ARG A 89 -3.66 -8.50 3.28
C ARG A 89 -3.54 -8.24 4.77
N PHE A 90 -2.99 -7.09 5.13
CA PHE A 90 -2.81 -6.68 6.52
C PHE A 90 -3.69 -5.46 6.82
N VAL A 91 -4.17 -5.38 8.06
CA VAL A 91 -4.87 -4.22 8.60
C VAL A 91 -3.96 -3.43 9.55
N LEU A 92 -2.81 -2.99 9.01
CA LEU A 92 -1.82 -2.14 9.68
C LEU A 92 -1.20 -1.14 8.64
N GLN A 93 -0.65 0.01 9.09
CA GLN A 93 -0.29 1.24 8.34
C GLN A 93 0.95 1.17 7.39
N LEU A 94 1.78 2.23 7.33
CA LEU A 94 2.99 2.30 6.51
C LEU A 94 4.02 3.32 7.03
N LEU A 95 5.25 2.86 7.26
CA LEU A 95 6.51 3.62 7.33
C LEU A 95 7.43 3.19 6.17
N LEU A 96 8.36 4.03 5.71
CA LEU A 96 9.23 3.74 4.55
C LEU A 96 10.70 4.19 4.74
N TRP A 97 11.67 3.38 4.29
CA TRP A 97 13.12 3.70 4.16
C TRP A 97 13.78 2.73 3.14
N ALA A 98 14.59 3.21 2.19
CA ALA A 98 15.50 2.37 1.38
C ALA A 98 16.88 2.06 2.05
N LYS A 99 17.16 0.79 2.37
CA LYS A 99 18.48 0.29 2.85
C LYS A 99 19.49 0.13 1.73
#